data_AF-A0A8H4P470-F1
#
_entry.id   AF-A0A8H4P470-F1
#
_cell.length_a   1.000
_cell.length_b   1.000
_cell.length_c   1.000
_cell.angle_alpha   90.00
_cell.angle_beta   90.00
_cell.angle_gamma   90.00
#
_symmetry.space_group_name_H-M   'P 1'
#
loop_
_entity.id
_entity.type
_entity.pdbx_description
1 polymer ?
#
loop_
_entity_poly.entity_id
_entity_poly.type
_entity_poly.pdbx_seq_one_letter_code
_entity_poly.pdbx_strand_id
1 'polypeptide(L)'
;MSATISLPKDDFTLALPEDPYHVRKTTAYQKGTSFREFPDQIFLQFFTLKTPFHIVPVIDDTVDSSDSGDIVGAGLRRCHIMDRCADKCGSIVIDSEWLRQKGLLNDDMDDATESTEFEFIAISEAKMFTKDEFLDWIYYIAKERVEEEWNLFFVLLIENFPVEGLYRQVALAKVFKAAFSLTEDNWKEILLG
;
A
#
# COMPACT_ATOMS: atom_id res chain seq x y z
N MET A 1 -6.91 27.39 -12.10
CA MET A 1 -6.83 27.87 -10.70
C MET A 1 -5.90 26.91 -9.98
N SER A 2 -4.67 27.31 -9.68
CA SER A 2 -3.72 26.44 -8.99
C SER A 2 -4.16 26.28 -7.54
N ALA A 3 -4.49 25.04 -7.14
CA ALA A 3 -4.63 24.71 -5.73
C ALA A 3 -3.23 24.78 -5.11
N THR A 4 -3.02 25.76 -4.25
CA THR A 4 -1.82 25.86 -3.41
C THR A 4 -1.90 24.72 -2.40
N ILE A 5 -1.02 23.73 -2.54
CA ILE A 5 -0.82 22.68 -1.53
C ILE A 5 -0.31 23.40 -0.28
N SER A 6 -1.14 23.53 0.75
CA SER A 6 -0.67 23.93 2.07
C SER A 6 0.27 22.84 2.59
N LEU A 7 1.47 23.24 3.03
CA LEU A 7 2.43 22.30 3.58
C LEU A 7 1.88 21.68 4.89
N PRO A 8 2.12 20.39 5.14
CA PRO A 8 1.76 19.76 6.41
C PRO A 8 2.51 20.41 7.59
N LYS A 9 2.00 20.19 8.82
CA LYS A 9 2.61 20.65 10.08
C LYS A 9 4.12 20.42 10.07
N ASP A 10 4.90 21.45 10.37
CA ASP A 10 6.38 21.42 10.32
C ASP A 10 7.02 20.46 11.35
N ASP A 11 6.25 19.96 12.31
CA ASP A 11 6.74 19.13 13.41
C ASP A 11 6.23 17.68 13.35
N PHE A 12 7.17 16.74 13.47
CA PHE A 12 6.90 15.32 13.70
C PHE A 12 6.36 15.09 15.12
N THR A 13 5.31 14.28 15.22
CA THR A 13 4.58 14.00 16.47
C THR A 13 4.56 12.52 16.85
N LEU A 14 4.86 11.62 15.91
CA LEU A 14 4.94 10.20 16.18
C LEU A 14 6.27 9.85 16.85
N ALA A 15 6.18 9.04 17.89
CA ALA A 15 7.31 8.39 18.53
C ALA A 15 7.02 6.89 18.63
N LEU A 16 8.05 6.07 18.53
CA LEU A 16 7.94 4.66 18.89
C LEU A 16 7.50 4.55 20.35
N PRO A 17 6.72 3.53 20.75
CA PRO A 17 6.41 3.28 22.14
C PRO A 17 7.69 3.30 22.99
N GLU A 18 7.72 4.09 24.06
CA GLU A 18 8.87 4.19 24.96
C GLU A 18 9.06 2.90 25.76
N ASP A 19 9.59 1.85 25.14
CA ASP A 19 10.40 0.82 25.82
C ASP A 19 11.23 -0.04 24.83
N PRO A 20 12.09 0.55 23.96
CA PRO A 20 12.88 -0.23 23.00
C PRO A 20 13.91 -1.17 23.65
N TYR A 21 14.21 -1.00 24.95
CA TYR A 21 15.26 -1.72 25.66
C TYR A 21 14.81 -2.47 26.92
N HIS A 22 13.53 -2.44 27.30
CA HIS A 22 13.00 -3.06 28.53
C HIS A 22 13.94 -2.88 29.73
N VAL A 23 14.29 -1.63 30.07
CA VAL A 23 15.17 -1.37 31.21
C VAL A 23 14.45 -1.83 32.47
N ARG A 24 14.82 -3.01 32.98
CA ARG A 24 14.24 -3.62 34.17
C ARG A 24 14.32 -2.64 35.34
N LYS A 25 13.19 -2.08 35.74
CA LYS A 25 13.03 -1.48 37.07
C LYS A 25 13.07 -2.62 38.09
N THR A 26 14.28 -2.98 38.49
CA THR A 26 14.55 -4.17 39.30
C THR A 26 13.88 -4.05 40.66
N THR A 27 12.94 -4.96 40.95
CA THR A 27 12.76 -5.50 42.32
C THR A 27 12.51 -7.01 42.37
N ALA A 28 12.32 -7.71 41.24
CA ALA A 28 12.14 -9.17 41.26
C ALA A 28 12.98 -9.88 40.19
N TYR A 29 13.85 -10.78 40.66
CA TYR A 29 14.61 -11.73 39.85
C TYR A 29 13.63 -12.69 39.13
N GLN A 30 13.23 -12.36 37.90
CA GLN A 30 12.60 -13.35 37.01
C GLN A 30 13.67 -14.04 36.16
N LYS A 31 13.72 -15.35 36.37
CA LYS A 31 14.63 -16.33 35.78
C LYS A 31 14.15 -16.69 34.36
N GLY A 32 14.98 -16.39 33.37
CA GLY A 32 15.04 -17.11 32.09
C GLY A 32 13.81 -17.04 31.17
N THR A 33 13.64 -15.94 30.47
CA THR A 33 13.09 -15.95 29.10
C THR A 33 14.20 -15.40 28.20
N SER A 34 14.50 -16.05 27.08
CA SER A 34 15.47 -15.55 26.11
C SER A 34 14.95 -14.23 25.53
N PHE A 35 15.51 -13.11 25.97
CA PHE A 35 15.15 -11.78 25.47
C PHE A 35 15.78 -11.62 24.10
N ARG A 36 14.94 -11.43 23.08
CA ARG A 36 15.36 -11.07 21.73
C ARG A 36 15.68 -9.58 21.81
N GLU A 37 16.96 -9.21 21.87
CA GLU A 37 17.38 -7.82 21.67
C GLU A 37 16.75 -7.34 20.35
N PHE A 38 16.00 -6.24 20.40
CA PHE A 38 15.56 -5.58 19.18
C PHE A 38 16.81 -4.90 18.60
N PRO A 39 17.35 -5.38 17.46
CA PRO A 39 18.48 -4.70 16.84
C PRO A 39 18.07 -3.28 16.47
N ASP A 40 19.04 -2.36 16.38
CA ASP A 40 18.83 -0.98 15.90
C ASP A 40 18.04 -1.00 14.56
N GLN A 41 16.72 -0.82 14.64
CA GLN A 41 15.84 -0.87 13.48
C GLN A 41 15.86 0.51 12.81
N ILE A 42 16.27 0.53 11.54
CA ILE A 42 16.19 1.73 10.71
C ILE A 42 14.74 1.88 10.26
N PHE A 43 14.08 2.93 10.73
CA PHE A 43 12.75 3.33 10.27
C PHE A 43 12.82 4.69 9.58
N LEU A 44 11.87 4.93 8.68
CA LEU A 44 11.69 6.19 7.97
C LEU A 44 10.49 6.92 8.55
N GLN A 45 10.69 8.17 8.95
CA GLN A 45 9.63 9.06 9.43
C GLN A 45 9.43 10.19 8.44
N PHE A 46 8.22 10.33 7.90
CA PHE A 46 7.90 11.36 6.92
C PHE A 46 6.40 11.64 6.85
N PHE A 47 6.04 12.79 6.31
CA PHE A 47 4.66 13.13 5.96
C PHE A 47 4.36 12.73 4.53
N THR A 48 3.20 12.12 4.31
CA THR A 48 2.73 11.81 2.96
C THR A 48 1.20 11.73 2.88
N LEU A 49 0.67 11.71 1.66
CA LEU A 49 -0.74 11.44 1.39
C LEU A 49 -1.06 9.97 1.67
N LYS A 50 -2.05 9.75 2.53
CA LYS A 50 -2.62 8.44 2.86
C LYS A 50 -4.05 8.38 2.35
N THR A 51 -4.36 7.36 1.55
CA THR A 51 -5.69 7.15 0.96
C THR A 51 -6.03 5.66 0.99
N PRO A 52 -7.25 5.29 1.38
CA PRO A 52 -7.69 3.92 1.27
C PRO A 52 -8.19 3.59 -0.14
N PHE A 53 -7.88 2.39 -0.63
CA PHE A 53 -8.33 1.88 -1.91
C PHE A 53 -8.75 0.41 -1.80
N HIS A 54 -9.59 -0.05 -2.72
CA HIS A 54 -9.96 -1.46 -2.82
C HIS A 54 -9.00 -2.22 -3.73
N ILE A 55 -8.69 -3.47 -3.36
CA ILE A 55 -7.86 -4.37 -4.17
C ILE A 55 -8.74 -5.47 -4.75
N VAL A 56 -8.70 -5.63 -6.08
CA VAL A 56 -9.44 -6.66 -6.80
C VAL A 56 -8.47 -7.51 -7.63
N PRO A 57 -8.35 -8.83 -7.37
CA PRO A 57 -7.49 -9.70 -8.17
C PRO A 57 -7.93 -9.74 -9.63
N VAL A 58 -6.98 -9.76 -10.55
CA VAL A 58 -7.27 -10.01 -11.97
C VAL A 58 -7.55 -11.51 -12.13
N ILE A 59 -8.72 -11.86 -12.67
CA ILE A 59 -9.09 -13.23 -13.01
C ILE A 59 -8.69 -13.45 -14.47
N ASP A 60 -7.65 -14.25 -14.70
CA ASP A 60 -7.32 -14.73 -16.04
C ASP A 60 -8.32 -15.83 -16.43
N ASP A 61 -9.39 -15.46 -17.12
CA ASP A 61 -10.34 -16.42 -17.72
C ASP A 61 -9.78 -17.08 -19.00
N THR A 62 -8.55 -16.77 -19.40
CA THR A 62 -7.91 -17.37 -20.58
C THR A 62 -6.90 -18.44 -20.17
N VAL A 63 -7.44 -19.57 -19.71
CA VAL A 63 -6.74 -20.86 -19.77
C VAL A 63 -6.64 -21.25 -21.24
N ASP A 64 -5.49 -21.00 -21.84
CA ASP A 64 -4.83 -21.85 -22.84
C ASP A 64 -3.73 -21.03 -23.50
N SER A 65 -2.52 -21.07 -22.93
CA SER A 65 -1.25 -21.19 -23.64
C SER A 65 -0.12 -20.98 -22.65
N SER A 66 0.60 -22.07 -22.37
CA SER A 66 2.04 -22.00 -22.19
C SER A 66 2.63 -21.01 -23.19
N ASP A 67 3.43 -20.06 -22.69
CA ASP A 67 4.18 -19.04 -23.42
C ASP A 67 3.39 -17.75 -23.77
N SER A 68 3.82 -16.63 -23.17
CA SER A 68 3.45 -15.22 -23.43
C SER A 68 2.29 -14.63 -22.60
N GLY A 69 2.58 -13.88 -21.53
CA GLY A 69 1.61 -12.89 -21.06
C GLY A 69 1.89 -12.17 -19.76
N ASP A 70 2.14 -12.89 -18.65
CA ASP A 70 2.28 -12.24 -17.34
C ASP A 70 3.45 -12.83 -16.55
N ILE A 71 4.66 -12.39 -16.88
CA ILE A 71 5.89 -12.71 -16.15
C ILE A 71 5.92 -11.85 -14.88
N VAL A 72 4.91 -11.98 -14.03
CA VAL A 72 4.86 -11.29 -12.73
C VAL A 72 5.81 -11.97 -11.74
N GLY A 73 6.25 -13.20 -12.04
CA GLY A 73 7.10 -14.03 -11.18
C GLY A 73 6.26 -15.06 -10.43
N ALA A 74 6.87 -16.20 -10.10
CA ALA A 74 6.17 -17.25 -9.37
C ALA A 74 5.70 -16.74 -8.00
N GLY A 75 4.41 -16.96 -7.69
CA GLY A 75 3.80 -16.55 -6.43
C GLY A 75 3.28 -15.11 -6.39
N LEU A 76 3.53 -14.29 -7.41
CA LEU A 76 3.01 -12.93 -7.50
C LEU A 76 1.79 -12.86 -8.42
N ARG A 77 0.82 -12.02 -8.07
CA ARG A 77 -0.41 -11.81 -8.83
C ARG A 77 -0.68 -10.33 -9.05
N ARG A 78 -1.06 -9.96 -10.27
CA ARG A 78 -1.51 -8.61 -10.58
C ARG A 78 -2.95 -8.41 -10.09
N CYS A 79 -3.19 -7.25 -9.49
CA CYS A 79 -4.50 -6.81 -9.01
C CYS A 79 -4.79 -5.40 -9.52
N HIS A 80 -6.06 -5.08 -9.62
CA HIS A 80 -6.54 -3.72 -9.85
C HIS A 80 -6.73 -2.99 -8.53
N ILE A 81 -6.37 -1.72 -8.53
CA ILE A 81 -6.71 -0.79 -7.46
C ILE A 81 -7.96 -0.05 -7.89
N MET A 82 -9.00 -0.10 -7.06
CA MET A 82 -10.26 0.61 -7.26
C MET A 82 -10.39 1.72 -6.23
N ASP A 83 -10.93 2.86 -6.65
CA ASP A 83 -11.34 3.90 -5.71
C ASP A 83 -12.66 3.54 -4.99
N ARG A 84 -13.14 4.46 -4.15
CA ARG A 84 -14.42 4.30 -3.42
C ARG A 84 -15.65 4.34 -4.31
N CYS A 85 -15.52 4.85 -5.53
CA CYS A 85 -16.58 4.85 -6.55
C CYS A 85 -16.57 3.55 -7.37
N ALA A 86 -15.69 2.60 -7.03
CA ALA A 86 -15.45 1.37 -7.78
C ALA A 86 -14.93 1.63 -9.20
N ASP A 87 -14.22 2.74 -9.41
CA ASP A 87 -13.50 3.03 -10.64
C ASP A 87 -12.05 2.57 -10.53
N LYS A 88 -11.56 1.86 -11.55
CA LYS A 88 -10.19 1.33 -11.57
C LYS A 88 -9.20 2.50 -11.70
N CYS A 89 -8.43 2.74 -10.67
CA CYS A 89 -7.57 3.93 -10.57
C CYS A 89 -6.08 3.57 -10.50
N GLY A 90 -5.74 2.27 -10.46
CA GLY A 90 -4.35 1.84 -10.47
C GLY A 90 -4.15 0.34 -10.66
N SER A 91 -2.88 -0.06 -10.56
CA SER A 91 -2.44 -1.45 -10.71
C SER A 91 -1.33 -1.76 -9.72
N ILE A 92 -1.39 -2.96 -9.15
CA ILE A 92 -0.47 -3.44 -8.15
C ILE A 92 -0.15 -4.91 -8.39
N VAL A 93 1.06 -5.31 -8.03
CA VAL A 93 1.48 -6.71 -7.97
C VAL A 93 1.68 -7.09 -6.52
N ILE A 94 1.02 -8.15 -6.08
CA ILE A 94 1.00 -8.59 -4.69
C ILE A 94 1.32 -10.08 -4.61
N ASP A 95 1.95 -10.49 -3.52
CA ASP A 95 2.13 -11.89 -3.18
C ASP A 95 0.80 -12.63 -3.01
N SER A 96 0.69 -13.81 -3.62
CA SER A 96 -0.55 -14.61 -3.64
C SER A 96 -0.88 -15.21 -2.28
N GLU A 97 0.13 -15.46 -1.44
CA GLU A 97 -0.11 -15.89 -0.07
C GLU A 97 -0.67 -14.73 0.77
N TRP A 98 -0.17 -13.50 0.61
CA TRP A 98 -0.76 -12.32 1.26
C TRP A 98 -2.23 -12.14 0.84
N LEU A 99 -2.55 -12.25 -0.45
CA LEU A 99 -3.93 -12.15 -0.95
C LEU A 99 -4.84 -13.23 -0.35
N ARG A 100 -4.35 -14.48 -0.24
CA ARG A 100 -5.08 -15.59 0.39
C ARG A 100 -5.30 -15.35 1.89
N GLN A 101 -4.29 -14.83 2.59
CA GLN A 101 -4.40 -14.46 4.01
C GLN A 101 -5.45 -13.37 4.27
N LYS A 102 -5.70 -12.51 3.28
CA LYS A 102 -6.74 -11.47 3.31
C LYS A 102 -8.08 -11.89 2.70
N GLY A 103 -8.26 -13.19 2.45
CA GLY A 103 -9.52 -13.72 1.92
C GLY A 103 -9.85 -13.33 0.47
N LEU A 104 -8.97 -12.62 -0.24
CA LEU A 104 -9.25 -12.10 -1.59
C LEU A 104 -9.22 -13.17 -2.69
N LEU A 105 -8.80 -14.40 -2.36
CA LEU A 105 -8.68 -15.52 -3.30
C LEU A 105 -9.59 -16.70 -2.98
N ASN A 106 -10.42 -16.61 -1.94
CA ASN A 106 -11.27 -17.73 -1.55
C ASN A 106 -12.58 -17.66 -2.34
N ASP A 107 -12.87 -18.70 -3.13
CA ASP A 107 -14.10 -18.84 -3.93
C ASP A 107 -15.35 -19.15 -3.07
N ASP A 108 -15.15 -19.48 -1.79
CA ASP A 108 -16.22 -19.83 -0.86
C ASP A 108 -16.88 -18.55 -0.30
N MET A 109 -17.82 -18.05 -1.10
CA MET A 109 -18.68 -16.89 -0.89
C MET A 109 -19.74 -17.13 0.20
N ASP A 110 -19.36 -17.62 1.38
CA ASP A 110 -20.35 -17.98 2.43
C ASP A 110 -20.16 -17.29 3.80
N ASP A 111 -19.10 -16.48 4.03
CA ASP A 111 -19.04 -15.64 5.24
C ASP A 111 -18.01 -14.47 5.17
N ALA A 112 -17.96 -13.72 4.06
CA ALA A 112 -16.94 -12.69 3.86
C ALA A 112 -17.26 -11.37 4.58
N THR A 113 -16.88 -11.27 5.85
CA THR A 113 -16.81 -10.00 6.61
C THR A 113 -15.42 -9.33 6.46
N GLU A 114 -14.68 -9.63 5.39
CA GLU A 114 -13.35 -9.05 5.18
C GLU A 114 -13.42 -7.86 4.21
N SER A 115 -13.07 -6.67 4.72
CA SER A 115 -13.00 -5.45 3.93
C SER A 115 -11.93 -5.59 2.87
N THR A 116 -12.28 -5.30 1.61
CA THR A 116 -11.31 -5.21 0.51
C THR A 116 -10.60 -3.86 0.47
N GLU A 117 -10.90 -2.95 1.40
CA GLU A 117 -10.30 -1.63 1.53
C GLU A 117 -8.98 -1.71 2.32
N PHE A 118 -7.90 -1.23 1.72
CA PHE A 118 -6.56 -1.21 2.31
C PHE A 118 -5.92 0.17 2.23
N GLU A 119 -4.94 0.43 3.10
CA GLU A 119 -4.29 1.73 3.20
C GLU A 119 -3.11 1.85 2.25
N PHE A 120 -3.08 2.96 1.49
CA PHE A 120 -1.99 3.29 0.60
C PHE A 120 -1.39 4.64 0.95
N ILE A 121 -0.09 4.77 0.72
CA ILE A 121 0.63 6.04 0.83
C ILE A 121 1.30 6.40 -0.49
N ALA A 122 1.22 7.67 -0.89
CA ALA A 122 2.00 8.18 -2.00
C ALA A 122 3.48 8.28 -1.58
N ILE A 123 4.42 8.05 -2.51
CA ILE A 123 5.85 8.21 -2.21
C ILE A 123 6.55 9.16 -3.17
N SER A 124 6.17 9.12 -4.44
CA SER A 124 6.74 9.99 -5.47
C SER A 124 5.85 10.02 -6.70
N GLU A 125 6.09 10.98 -7.59
CA GLU A 125 5.45 10.98 -8.89
C GLU A 125 5.96 9.82 -9.74
N ALA A 126 5.05 9.20 -10.50
CA ALA A 126 5.36 8.13 -11.41
C ALA A 126 5.11 8.55 -12.85
N LYS A 127 5.95 8.00 -13.73
CA LYS A 127 5.70 8.02 -15.17
C LYS A 127 4.51 7.12 -15.51
N MET A 128 3.85 7.38 -16.65
CA MET A 128 2.72 6.60 -17.19
C MET A 128 2.87 5.07 -17.04
N PHE A 129 1.73 4.37 -16.96
CA PHE A 129 1.70 2.91 -16.96
C PHE A 129 2.30 2.33 -18.24
N THR A 130 3.10 1.28 -18.11
CA THR A 130 3.47 0.44 -19.26
C THR A 130 2.24 -0.33 -19.75
N LYS A 131 2.32 -0.87 -20.98
CA LYS A 131 1.22 -1.67 -21.55
C LYS A 131 0.92 -2.89 -20.68
N ASP A 132 1.97 -3.49 -20.11
CA ASP A 132 1.87 -4.67 -19.25
C ASP A 132 1.24 -4.30 -17.91
N GLU A 133 1.65 -3.18 -17.30
CA GLU A 133 1.13 -2.76 -15.98
C GLU A 133 -0.39 -2.45 -16.01
N PHE A 134 -0.90 -1.93 -17.13
CA PHE A 134 -2.27 -1.46 -17.24
C PHE A 134 -2.77 -1.65 -18.68
N LEU A 135 -3.32 -2.84 -18.94
CA LEU A 135 -3.77 -3.28 -20.27
C LEU A 135 -4.98 -2.48 -20.76
N ASP A 136 -6.05 -2.44 -19.95
CA ASP A 136 -7.28 -1.74 -20.31
C ASP A 136 -7.20 -0.27 -19.95
N TRP A 137 -7.08 0.60 -20.96
CA TRP A 137 -7.19 2.04 -20.75
C TRP A 137 -8.66 2.41 -20.54
N ILE A 138 -9.03 2.76 -19.31
CA ILE A 138 -10.44 2.94 -18.92
C ILE A 138 -10.89 4.40 -18.85
N TYR A 139 -10.13 5.36 -19.40
CA TYR A 139 -10.47 6.79 -19.33
C TYR A 139 -10.81 7.30 -17.93
N TYR A 140 -10.17 6.74 -16.88
CA TYR A 140 -10.29 7.22 -15.50
C TYR A 140 -10.03 8.74 -15.43
N ILE A 141 -9.12 9.22 -16.27
CA ILE A 141 -9.00 10.63 -16.66
C ILE A 141 -9.43 10.72 -18.13
N ALA A 142 -10.26 11.72 -18.46
CA ALA A 142 -10.77 11.98 -19.81
C ALA A 142 -9.68 12.57 -20.74
N LYS A 143 -8.55 11.87 -20.89
CA LYS A 143 -7.40 12.21 -21.72
C LYS A 143 -6.83 10.97 -22.40
N GLU A 144 -6.10 11.18 -23.49
CA GLU A 144 -5.46 10.07 -24.20
C GLU A 144 -4.22 9.58 -23.46
N ARG A 145 -3.94 8.27 -23.56
CA ARG A 145 -2.81 7.62 -22.88
C ARG A 145 -1.44 8.28 -23.15
N VAL A 146 -1.26 8.83 -24.35
CA VAL A 146 0.00 9.44 -24.78
C VAL A 146 0.21 10.83 -24.17
N GLU A 147 -0.85 11.45 -23.66
CA GLU A 147 -0.83 12.78 -23.04
C GLU A 147 -0.63 12.71 -21.50
N GLU A 148 -0.54 11.50 -20.94
CA GLU A 148 -0.62 11.20 -19.51
C GLU A 148 0.74 10.76 -18.91
N GLU A 149 1.82 11.47 -19.25
CA GLU A 149 3.17 11.02 -18.88
C GLU A 149 3.45 11.11 -17.37
N TRP A 150 2.85 12.07 -16.64
CA TRP A 150 3.15 12.38 -15.23
C TRP A 150 1.94 12.53 -14.31
N ASN A 151 0.82 11.85 -14.60
CA ASN A 151 -0.40 11.91 -13.79
C ASN A 151 -0.56 10.72 -12.84
N LEU A 152 0.53 10.03 -12.52
CA LEU A 152 0.54 8.90 -11.59
C LEU A 152 1.40 9.22 -10.35
N PHE A 153 1.08 8.55 -9.25
CA PHE A 153 1.99 8.38 -8.12
C PHE A 153 2.50 6.95 -8.09
N PHE A 154 3.76 6.78 -7.69
CA PHE A 154 4.16 5.55 -7.03
C PHE A 154 3.56 5.57 -5.62
N VAL A 155 2.95 4.46 -5.23
CA VAL A 155 2.28 4.31 -3.95
C VAL A 155 2.70 3.00 -3.29
N LEU A 156 2.74 2.97 -1.96
CA LEU A 156 2.95 1.76 -1.18
C LEU A 156 1.63 1.31 -0.56
N LEU A 157 1.30 0.03 -0.74
CA LEU A 157 0.34 -0.65 0.13
C LEU A 157 1.04 -0.92 1.46
N ILE A 158 0.44 -0.46 2.56
CA ILE A 158 1.03 -0.57 3.90
C ILE A 158 0.10 -1.26 4.89
N GLU A 159 0.70 -1.92 5.87
CA GLU A 159 -0.01 -2.50 7.02
C GLU A 159 0.50 -1.90 8.32
N ASN A 160 -0.42 -1.56 9.22
CA ASN A 160 -0.11 -1.03 10.54
C ASN A 160 0.13 -2.19 11.53
N PHE A 161 1.27 -2.15 12.22
CA PHE A 161 1.60 -3.03 13.34
C PHE A 161 1.52 -2.24 14.65
N PRO A 162 0.33 -2.17 15.29
CA PRO A 162 0.09 -1.23 16.39
C PRO A 162 0.93 -1.51 17.64
N VAL A 163 1.37 -2.75 17.82
CA VAL A 163 2.26 -3.14 18.94
C VAL A 163 3.64 -2.48 18.81
N GLU A 164 4.14 -2.37 17.57
CA GLU A 164 5.44 -1.77 17.27
C GLU A 164 5.33 -0.27 16.96
N GLY A 165 4.13 0.21 16.64
CA GLY A 165 3.88 1.59 16.21
C GLY A 165 4.41 1.88 14.79
N LEU A 166 4.68 0.83 14.01
CA LEU A 166 5.28 0.90 12.69
C LEU A 166 4.30 0.46 11.60
N TYR A 167 4.44 1.06 10.43
CA TYR A 167 3.90 0.53 9.19
C TYR A 167 4.95 -0.33 8.49
N ARG A 168 4.50 -1.40 7.83
CA ARG A 168 5.34 -2.19 6.93
C ARG A 168 4.82 -2.13 5.51
N GLN A 169 5.73 -2.17 4.56
CA GLN A 169 5.40 -2.25 3.14
C GLN A 169 4.93 -3.67 2.78
N VAL A 170 3.79 -3.77 2.12
CA VAL A 170 3.30 -5.00 1.51
C VAL A 170 3.69 -5.06 0.03
N ALA A 171 3.40 -3.99 -0.71
CA ALA A 171 3.59 -3.96 -2.17
C ALA A 171 3.79 -2.53 -2.69
N LEU A 172 4.41 -2.43 -3.86
CA LEU A 172 4.57 -1.18 -4.62
C LEU A 172 3.56 -1.17 -5.76
N ALA A 173 2.93 -0.01 -5.98
CA ALA A 173 1.93 0.17 -7.01
C ALA A 173 2.06 1.52 -7.71
N LYS A 174 1.25 1.69 -8.76
CA LYS A 174 1.01 2.97 -9.41
C LYS A 174 -0.48 3.28 -9.41
N VAL A 175 -0.84 4.52 -9.11
CA VAL A 175 -2.22 5.01 -9.03
C VAL A 175 -2.31 6.40 -9.65
N PHE A 176 -3.44 6.73 -10.28
CA PHE A 176 -3.70 8.07 -10.79
C PHE A 176 -3.73 9.11 -9.66
N LYS A 177 -3.04 10.23 -9.86
CA LYS A 177 -3.03 11.36 -8.90
C LYS A 177 -4.45 11.86 -8.59
N ALA A 178 -5.34 11.82 -9.59
CA ALA A 178 -6.74 12.21 -9.44
C ALA A 178 -7.54 11.33 -8.47
N ALA A 179 -7.07 10.12 -8.15
CA ALA A 179 -7.67 9.24 -7.16
C ALA A 179 -7.34 9.67 -5.71
N PHE A 180 -6.35 10.54 -5.52
CA PHE A 180 -6.02 11.09 -4.21
C PHE A 180 -6.81 12.37 -3.96
N SER A 181 -7.50 12.43 -2.82
CA SER A 181 -7.97 13.72 -2.31
C SER A 181 -6.77 14.46 -1.72
N LEU A 182 -6.39 15.59 -2.33
CA LEU A 182 -5.24 16.42 -1.92
C LEU A 182 -5.57 17.34 -0.74
N THR A 183 -6.52 16.95 0.10
CA THR A 183 -6.91 17.68 1.31
C THR A 183 -5.89 17.47 2.44
N GLU A 184 -5.72 18.48 3.31
CA GLU A 184 -4.81 18.40 4.47
C GLU A 184 -5.07 17.18 5.35
N ASP A 185 -6.33 16.75 5.49
CA ASP A 185 -6.72 15.59 6.31
C ASP A 185 -6.06 14.26 5.87
N ASN A 186 -5.67 14.16 4.60
CA ASN A 186 -5.03 12.97 4.05
C ASN A 186 -3.51 13.00 4.19
N TRP A 187 -2.91 14.14 4.53
CA TRP A 187 -1.51 14.18 4.92
C TRP A 187 -1.35 13.55 6.30
N LYS A 188 -0.63 12.44 6.36
CA LYS A 188 -0.35 11.69 7.57
C LYS A 188 1.13 11.55 7.77
N GLU A 189 1.53 11.65 9.03
CA GLU A 189 2.85 11.24 9.48
C GLU A 189 2.90 9.71 9.49
N ILE A 190 3.96 9.14 8.93
CA ILE A 190 4.16 7.70 8.81
C ILE A 190 5.52 7.34 9.39
N LEU A 191 5.55 6.28 10.21
CA LEU A 191 6.76 5.56 10.60
C LEU A 191 6.80 4.25 9.82
N LEU A 192 7.67 4.14 8.82
CA LEU A 192 7.81 2.96 7.95
C LEU A 192 9.07 2.17 8.34
N GLY A 193 8.94 0.85 8.58
CA GLY A 193 10.04 -0.03 8.96
C GLY A 193 9.88 -1.48 8.52
#